data_AF-A0A1Q7AZ94-F1
#
_entry.id   AF-A0A1Q7AZ94-F1
#
_cell.length_a   1.000
_cell.length_b   1.000
_cell.length_c   1.000
_cell.angle_alpha   90.00
_cell.angle_beta   90.00
_cell.angle_gamma   90.00
#
_symmetry.space_group_name_H-M   'P 1'
#
loop_
_entity.id
_entity.type
_entity.pdbx_description
1 polymer ?
#
loop_
_entity_poly.entity_id
_entity_poly.type
_entity_poly.pdbx_seq_one_letter_code
_entity_poly.pdbx_strand_id
1 'polypeptide(L)'
;MRVCPSDAVAVEGERVWIVDEACTRVGLCLPACPHEAIIAVGDATRALEFALSRQAVLILAVESAAWFYPATPEQVVNACYAAGFGTVHRGVLGDELVAKQYLDLWAEEEWGTGGTVIRSTCPVIVETIKNQYPELIPYLAPVATPIEAEARYLKALYGADTPIVYAGVCLTEGGDDVDAAITLSELEGILKKRGVRVQDQPLFYSRIPEERRRYWSTAGGLPIELLKEERQSSRRFRKVRGLGALEGIARAVAVDRIDLGFVDILPCEGCLDHPLLGPKEELFRRRAIVGATEPPRALGPVLADGIEIDVGSAFAIAVNGVAPSAESVEDILEQIGLAPNGRPWDSGACGYETCQDFAVAAAQGRTSLKSCPRYLERQAALAQQQAAVDALTGLASFRVLRDRLANEVARCHRSGEHFAVLFLDLDNFKQVNDRFGHEAGNAVLRETAQRCTAHIRSTDLAGRYGGDEFVVVLVGTGVDGARGVAEKVRAAVEEAGVGMGYPAGVVTASIGVAEYGPDKKDEDVLVAADRALYRAKAAGRNQVATSEEEQAT
;
A
#
# COMPACT_ATOMS: atom_id res chain seq x y z
N MET A 1 -4.01 -3.08 2.65
CA MET A 1 -2.79 -3.84 2.30
C MET A 1 -2.46 -3.57 0.85
N ARG A 2 -1.19 -3.33 0.50
CA ARG A 2 -0.76 -3.28 -0.89
C ARG A 2 -0.42 -4.70 -1.35
N VAL A 3 -1.10 -5.15 -2.39
CA VAL A 3 -0.91 -6.50 -2.99
C VAL A 3 -0.46 -6.42 -4.44
N CYS A 4 -0.36 -5.20 -5.00
CA CYS A 4 0.01 -5.00 -6.38
C CYS A 4 1.53 -5.13 -6.52
N PRO A 5 2.03 -6.12 -7.27
CA PRO A 5 3.47 -6.38 -7.40
C PRO A 5 4.19 -5.27 -8.18
N SER A 6 3.47 -4.49 -8.97
CA SER A 6 4.02 -3.36 -9.74
C SER A 6 3.76 -1.99 -9.16
N ASP A 7 3.21 -1.95 -7.95
CA ASP A 7 2.80 -0.73 -7.25
C ASP A 7 1.89 0.19 -8.09
N ALA A 8 1.11 -0.40 -9.00
CA ALA A 8 0.24 0.33 -9.92
C ALA A 8 -1.06 0.83 -9.29
N VAL A 9 -1.36 0.44 -8.04
CA VAL A 9 -2.54 0.91 -7.30
C VAL A 9 -2.16 2.18 -6.55
N ALA A 10 -2.59 3.33 -7.04
CA ALA A 10 -2.32 4.61 -6.41
C ALA A 10 -3.46 5.01 -5.47
N VAL A 11 -3.11 5.67 -4.35
CA VAL A 11 -4.06 6.07 -3.30
C VAL A 11 -3.72 7.46 -2.80
N GLU A 12 -4.72 8.35 -2.80
CA GLU A 12 -4.65 9.68 -2.22
C GLU A 12 -5.96 10.03 -1.48
N GLY A 13 -5.89 10.07 -0.16
CA GLY A 13 -7.08 10.27 0.67
C GLY A 13 -8.12 9.17 0.43
N GLU A 14 -9.30 9.55 -0.04
CA GLU A 14 -10.40 8.63 -0.37
C GLU A 14 -10.37 8.16 -1.85
N ARG A 15 -9.42 8.66 -2.65
CA ARG A 15 -9.30 8.32 -4.07
C ARG A 15 -8.36 7.14 -4.27
N VAL A 16 -8.79 6.20 -5.09
CA VAL A 16 -7.99 5.05 -5.55
C VAL A 16 -8.07 5.02 -7.08
N TRP A 17 -6.94 4.86 -7.75
CA TRP A 17 -6.88 4.69 -9.20
C TRP A 17 -5.77 3.73 -9.59
N ILE A 18 -5.86 3.22 -10.82
CA ILE A 18 -4.85 2.35 -11.42
C ILE A 18 -3.97 3.24 -12.31
N VAL A 19 -2.65 3.15 -12.10
CA VAL A 19 -1.65 3.75 -13.00
C VAL A 19 -1.45 2.79 -14.15
N ASP A 20 -2.06 3.08 -15.30
CA ASP A 20 -2.16 2.14 -16.41
C ASP A 20 -0.79 1.74 -16.97
N GLU A 21 0.17 2.66 -17.03
CA GLU A 21 1.53 2.41 -17.51
C GLU A 21 2.33 1.46 -16.59
N ALA A 22 1.95 1.38 -15.32
CA ALA A 22 2.56 0.50 -14.33
C ALA A 22 1.81 -0.84 -14.18
N CYS A 23 0.56 -0.90 -14.62
CA CYS A 23 -0.34 -2.02 -14.32
C CYS A 23 -0.08 -3.21 -15.24
N THR A 24 0.40 -4.32 -14.66
CA THR A 24 0.61 -5.58 -15.38
C THR A 24 -0.67 -6.42 -15.53
N ARG A 25 -1.83 -5.86 -15.13
CA ARG A 25 -3.16 -6.48 -15.21
C ARG A 25 -3.29 -7.86 -14.54
N VAL A 26 -2.45 -8.16 -13.54
CA VAL A 26 -2.50 -9.43 -12.77
C VAL A 26 -3.80 -9.62 -11.94
N GLY A 27 -4.51 -8.53 -11.64
CA GLY A 27 -5.82 -8.59 -10.97
C GLY A 27 -5.79 -8.88 -9.46
N LEU A 28 -4.63 -9.03 -8.81
CA LEU A 28 -4.53 -9.31 -7.37
C LEU A 28 -5.21 -8.25 -6.48
N CYS A 29 -5.30 -7.02 -6.97
CA CYS A 29 -5.98 -5.92 -6.27
C CYS A 29 -7.51 -6.07 -6.22
N LEU A 30 -8.11 -6.86 -7.10
CA LEU A 30 -9.57 -7.06 -7.17
C LEU A 30 -10.12 -7.71 -5.88
N PRO A 31 -9.70 -8.92 -5.48
CA PRO A 31 -10.20 -9.54 -4.25
C PRO A 31 -9.64 -8.87 -2.98
N ALA A 32 -8.55 -8.11 -3.09
CA ALA A 32 -7.95 -7.41 -1.96
C ALA A 32 -8.65 -6.08 -1.62
N CYS A 33 -9.57 -5.61 -2.48
CA CYS A 33 -10.32 -4.38 -2.25
C CYS A 33 -11.61 -4.68 -1.46
N PRO A 34 -11.68 -4.40 -0.14
CA PRO A 34 -12.86 -4.74 0.67
C PRO A 34 -14.09 -3.89 0.35
N HIS A 35 -13.91 -2.78 -0.38
CA HIS A 35 -14.97 -1.84 -0.73
C HIS A 35 -15.46 -1.98 -2.18
N GLU A 36 -14.99 -3.00 -2.91
CA GLU A 36 -15.31 -3.21 -4.34
C GLU A 36 -14.99 -1.97 -5.21
N ALA A 37 -14.05 -1.13 -4.78
CA ALA A 37 -13.67 0.11 -5.46
C ALA A 37 -12.80 -0.12 -6.70
N ILE A 38 -12.23 -1.32 -6.84
CA ILE A 38 -11.43 -1.72 -8.00
C ILE A 38 -12.21 -2.81 -8.74
N ILE A 39 -12.52 -2.54 -10.01
CA ILE A 39 -13.24 -3.45 -10.90
C ILE A 39 -12.44 -3.66 -12.19
N ALA A 40 -12.56 -4.84 -12.77
CA ALA A 40 -12.09 -5.08 -14.14
C ALA A 40 -13.18 -4.64 -15.10
N VAL A 41 -12.81 -3.82 -16.09
CA VAL A 41 -13.71 -3.28 -17.10
C VAL A 41 -13.15 -3.65 -18.46
N GLY A 42 -13.97 -4.30 -19.29
CA GLY A 42 -13.69 -4.57 -20.69
C GLY A 42 -14.59 -3.73 -21.61
N ASP A 43 -14.59 -4.11 -22.88
CA ASP A 43 -15.29 -3.40 -23.96
C ASP A 43 -16.75 -3.86 -24.12
N ALA A 44 -17.50 -4.00 -23.01
CA ALA A 44 -18.83 -4.61 -23.01
C ALA A 44 -19.83 -3.96 -23.97
N THR A 45 -19.78 -2.64 -24.13
CA THR A 45 -20.65 -1.91 -25.07
C THR A 45 -20.30 -2.27 -26.52
N ARG A 46 -19.02 -2.26 -26.87
CA ARG A 46 -18.54 -2.58 -28.22
C ARG A 46 -18.80 -4.06 -28.56
N ALA A 47 -18.57 -4.96 -27.61
CA ALA A 47 -18.90 -6.38 -27.77
C ALA A 47 -20.39 -6.61 -28.01
N LEU A 48 -21.27 -5.85 -27.35
CA LEU A 48 -22.71 -5.90 -27.60
C LEU A 48 -23.07 -5.40 -29.00
N GLU A 49 -22.47 -4.30 -29.47
CA GLU A 49 -22.65 -3.79 -30.83
C GLU A 49 -22.22 -4.82 -31.88
N PHE A 50 -21.07 -5.46 -31.67
CA PHE A 50 -20.59 -6.55 -32.52
C PHE A 50 -21.50 -7.77 -32.50
N ALA A 51 -22.02 -8.17 -31.33
CA ALA A 51 -23.00 -9.25 -31.25
C ALA A 51 -24.31 -8.92 -32.01
N LEU A 52 -24.72 -7.66 -32.06
CA LEU A 52 -25.91 -7.25 -32.83
C LEU A 52 -25.71 -7.36 -34.35
N SER A 53 -24.47 -7.25 -34.83
CA SER A 53 -24.14 -7.40 -36.27
C SER A 53 -24.36 -8.83 -36.80
N ARG A 54 -24.34 -9.84 -35.91
CA ARG A 54 -24.35 -11.28 -36.25
C ARG A 54 -23.17 -11.79 -37.07
N GLN A 55 -22.14 -10.96 -37.27
CA GLN A 55 -20.92 -11.31 -37.99
C GLN A 55 -19.72 -11.50 -37.07
N ALA A 56 -19.83 -11.06 -35.81
CA ALA A 56 -18.73 -11.15 -34.87
C ALA A 56 -18.42 -12.60 -34.49
N VAL A 57 -17.13 -12.90 -34.43
CA VAL A 57 -16.59 -14.16 -33.93
C VAL A 57 -16.22 -13.97 -32.47
N LEU A 58 -16.76 -14.83 -31.60
CA LEU A 58 -16.46 -14.84 -30.18
C LEU A 58 -15.42 -15.92 -29.87
N ILE A 59 -14.26 -15.54 -29.33
CA ILE A 59 -13.32 -16.46 -28.68
C ILE A 59 -13.72 -16.54 -27.20
N LEU A 60 -14.32 -17.65 -26.81
CA LEU A 60 -14.80 -17.92 -25.46
C LEU A 60 -13.76 -18.73 -24.68
N ALA A 61 -13.12 -18.10 -23.70
CA ALA A 61 -12.04 -18.74 -22.96
C ALA A 61 -12.52 -19.98 -22.17
N VAL A 62 -11.61 -20.93 -21.92
CA VAL A 62 -11.92 -22.24 -21.33
C VAL A 62 -12.48 -22.15 -19.91
N GLU A 63 -12.18 -21.06 -19.21
CA GLU A 63 -12.65 -20.72 -17.87
C GLU A 63 -14.19 -20.53 -17.83
N SER A 64 -14.81 -20.24 -18.98
CA SER A 64 -16.27 -20.13 -19.11
C SER A 64 -17.01 -21.37 -18.60
N ALA A 65 -16.45 -22.57 -18.78
CA ALA A 65 -17.05 -23.80 -18.28
C ALA A 65 -17.13 -23.83 -16.74
N ALA A 66 -16.13 -23.27 -16.05
CA ALA A 66 -16.16 -23.14 -14.60
C ALA A 66 -17.09 -22.00 -14.15
N TRP A 67 -17.08 -20.87 -14.86
CA TRP A 67 -17.90 -19.69 -14.54
C TRP A 67 -19.40 -19.97 -14.64
N PHE A 68 -19.85 -20.60 -15.73
CA PHE A 68 -21.28 -20.86 -15.98
C PHE A 68 -21.78 -22.18 -15.37
N TYR A 69 -20.95 -22.90 -14.62
CA TYR A 69 -21.35 -24.14 -13.97
C TYR A 69 -22.60 -23.91 -13.07
N PRO A 70 -23.66 -24.75 -13.14
CA PRO A 70 -23.68 -26.11 -13.71
C PRO A 70 -24.08 -26.21 -15.19
N ALA A 71 -24.17 -25.11 -15.94
CA ALA A 71 -24.47 -25.20 -17.37
C ALA A 71 -23.36 -25.95 -18.14
N THR A 72 -23.74 -26.70 -19.17
CA THR A 72 -22.75 -27.40 -20.01
C THR A 72 -22.09 -26.44 -21.00
N PRO A 73 -20.89 -26.75 -21.53
CA PRO A 73 -20.27 -25.93 -22.58
C PRO A 73 -21.18 -25.70 -23.79
N GLU A 74 -21.99 -26.72 -24.16
CA GLU A 74 -22.98 -26.63 -25.24
C GLU A 74 -24.01 -25.55 -24.96
N GLN A 75 -24.53 -25.48 -23.73
CA GLN A 75 -25.50 -24.47 -23.33
C GLN A 75 -24.91 -23.07 -23.37
N VAL A 76 -23.67 -22.90 -22.91
CA VAL A 76 -22.98 -21.60 -22.93
C VAL A 76 -22.75 -21.14 -24.36
N VAL A 77 -22.22 -22.01 -25.23
CA VAL A 77 -22.00 -21.72 -26.65
C VAL A 77 -23.32 -21.39 -27.37
N ASN A 78 -24.38 -22.17 -27.10
CA ASN A 78 -25.71 -21.90 -27.63
C ASN A 78 -26.26 -20.54 -27.15
N ALA A 79 -26.00 -20.16 -25.90
CA ALA A 79 -26.41 -18.87 -25.37
C ALA A 79 -25.69 -17.73 -26.09
N CYS A 80 -24.40 -17.87 -26.40
CA CYS A 80 -23.65 -16.91 -27.19
C CYS A 80 -24.23 -16.75 -28.62
N TYR A 81 -24.58 -17.86 -29.28
CA TYR A 81 -25.29 -17.80 -30.57
C TYR A 81 -26.64 -17.09 -30.45
N ALA A 82 -27.44 -17.40 -29.42
CA ALA A 82 -28.72 -16.76 -29.18
C ALA A 82 -28.59 -15.25 -28.87
N ALA A 83 -27.49 -14.85 -28.22
CA ALA A 83 -27.18 -13.46 -27.93
C ALA A 83 -26.82 -12.67 -29.19
N GLY A 84 -26.31 -13.34 -30.23
CA GLY A 84 -26.11 -12.77 -31.56
C GLY A 84 -24.73 -12.97 -32.14
N PHE A 85 -23.77 -13.59 -31.43
CA PHE A 85 -22.48 -13.91 -32.03
C PHE A 85 -22.64 -14.85 -33.23
N GLY A 86 -21.92 -14.57 -34.32
CA GLY A 86 -22.03 -15.32 -35.57
C GLY A 86 -21.42 -16.71 -35.45
N THR A 87 -20.18 -16.74 -34.95
CA THR A 87 -19.38 -17.94 -34.68
C THR A 87 -18.84 -17.88 -33.27
N VAL A 88 -18.71 -19.02 -32.60
CA VAL A 88 -18.14 -19.12 -31.25
C VAL A 88 -17.01 -20.15 -31.26
N HIS A 89 -15.82 -19.68 -30.95
CA HIS A 89 -14.62 -20.47 -30.71
C HIS A 89 -14.32 -20.53 -29.19
N ARG A 90 -13.41 -21.41 -28.77
CA ARG A 90 -13.09 -21.86 -27.42
C ARG A 90 -11.61 -21.65 -27.08
N GLY A 91 -10.84 -20.96 -27.93
CA GLY A 91 -9.42 -20.71 -27.70
C GLY A 91 -8.49 -21.90 -28.06
N VAL A 92 -9.04 -22.97 -28.64
CA VAL A 92 -8.28 -24.21 -28.89
C VAL A 92 -7.33 -24.05 -30.07
N LEU A 93 -7.72 -23.31 -31.10
CA LEU A 93 -6.90 -23.14 -32.31
C LEU A 93 -5.64 -22.34 -31.99
N GLY A 94 -5.77 -21.30 -31.17
CA GLY A 94 -4.68 -20.50 -30.64
C GLY A 94 -3.67 -21.32 -29.86
N ASP A 95 -4.15 -22.19 -28.97
CA ASP A 95 -3.28 -23.10 -28.22
C ASP A 95 -2.46 -23.99 -29.16
N GLU A 96 -3.07 -24.51 -30.24
CA GLU A 96 -2.41 -25.39 -31.21
C GLU A 96 -1.39 -24.64 -32.08
N LEU A 97 -1.72 -23.43 -32.52
CA LEU A 97 -0.85 -22.55 -33.31
C LEU A 97 0.42 -22.21 -32.53
N VAL A 98 0.27 -21.80 -31.28
CA VAL A 98 1.38 -21.43 -30.41
C VAL A 98 2.19 -22.66 -29.97
N ALA A 99 1.53 -23.79 -29.68
CA ALA A 99 2.23 -25.02 -29.34
C ALA A 99 3.14 -25.51 -30.48
N LYS A 100 2.68 -25.42 -31.73
CA LYS A 100 3.53 -25.72 -32.89
C LYS A 100 4.78 -24.85 -32.90
N GLN A 101 4.64 -23.53 -32.70
CA GLN A 101 5.79 -22.62 -32.68
C GLN A 101 6.79 -22.93 -31.55
N TYR A 102 6.30 -23.28 -30.36
CA TYR A 102 7.18 -23.70 -29.26
C TYR A 102 7.92 -25.01 -29.56
N LEU A 103 7.32 -25.94 -30.30
CA LEU A 103 8.02 -27.15 -30.73
C LEU A 103 9.15 -26.84 -31.70
N ASP A 104 8.91 -25.91 -32.62
CA ASP A 104 9.92 -25.45 -33.57
C ASP A 104 11.09 -24.79 -32.82
N LEU A 105 10.81 -23.85 -31.90
CA LEU A 105 11.82 -23.24 -31.02
C LEU A 105 12.56 -24.26 -30.15
N TRP A 106 11.87 -25.29 -29.66
CA TRP A 106 12.47 -26.35 -28.84
C TRP A 106 13.41 -27.28 -29.64
N ALA A 107 13.25 -27.34 -30.96
CA ALA A 107 14.11 -28.11 -31.83
C ALA A 107 15.36 -27.33 -32.28
N GLU A 108 15.33 -26.00 -32.22
CA GLU A 108 16.45 -25.13 -32.62
C GLU A 108 17.64 -25.22 -31.66
N GLU A 109 18.87 -25.05 -32.17
CA GLU A 109 20.08 -25.22 -31.35
C GLU A 109 20.23 -24.10 -30.31
N GLU A 110 19.96 -22.86 -30.74
CA GLU A 110 20.10 -21.59 -29.99
C GLU A 110 19.02 -21.37 -28.91
N TRP A 111 17.86 -22.01 -29.06
CA TRP A 111 16.71 -21.85 -28.15
C TRP A 111 16.34 -23.18 -27.47
N GLY A 112 16.48 -24.29 -28.19
CA GLY A 112 16.06 -25.62 -27.74
C GLY A 112 17.16 -26.46 -27.09
N THR A 113 18.43 -26.36 -27.53
CA THR A 113 19.51 -27.25 -27.05
C THR A 113 20.63 -26.58 -26.26
N GLY A 114 20.69 -25.24 -26.26
CA GLY A 114 21.52 -24.45 -25.35
C GLY A 114 21.03 -23.00 -25.33
N GLY A 115 20.68 -22.48 -24.16
CA GLY A 115 20.10 -21.15 -24.01
C GLY A 115 18.86 -21.12 -23.12
N THR A 116 18.66 -19.98 -22.44
CA THR A 116 17.47 -19.73 -21.64
C THR A 116 16.33 -19.22 -22.51
N VAL A 117 15.16 -19.84 -22.41
CA VAL A 117 13.93 -19.42 -23.10
C VAL A 117 12.81 -19.31 -22.09
N ILE A 118 12.14 -18.16 -22.05
CA ILE A 118 11.06 -17.88 -21.11
C ILE A 118 9.75 -17.88 -21.89
N ARG A 119 8.78 -18.67 -21.40
CA ARG A 119 7.43 -18.71 -21.95
C ARG A 119 6.79 -17.31 -21.96
N SER A 120 6.17 -16.95 -23.07
CA SER A 120 5.60 -15.62 -23.36
C SER A 120 4.08 -15.63 -23.54
N THR A 121 3.41 -16.78 -23.49
CA THR A 121 1.95 -16.89 -23.68
C THR A 121 1.11 -16.21 -22.60
N CYS A 122 1.72 -15.72 -21.51
CA CYS A 122 1.02 -15.04 -20.44
C CYS A 122 1.31 -13.53 -20.50
N PRO A 123 0.34 -12.68 -20.87
CA PRO A 123 0.52 -11.24 -20.95
C PRO A 123 1.03 -10.64 -19.64
N VAL A 124 0.55 -11.13 -18.49
CA VAL A 124 0.99 -10.65 -17.18
C VAL A 124 2.49 -10.85 -16.97
N ILE A 125 3.05 -11.99 -17.39
CA ILE A 125 4.50 -12.23 -17.31
C ILE A 125 5.24 -11.29 -18.23
N VAL A 126 4.79 -11.17 -19.49
CA VAL A 126 5.42 -10.31 -20.49
C VAL A 126 5.43 -8.86 -20.03
N GLU A 127 4.30 -8.32 -19.59
CA GLU A 127 4.21 -6.95 -19.07
C GLU A 127 5.02 -6.75 -17.79
N THR A 128 5.07 -7.74 -16.89
CA THR A 128 5.92 -7.65 -15.69
C THR A 128 7.41 -7.62 -16.08
N ILE A 129 7.84 -8.46 -17.03
CA ILE A 129 9.21 -8.46 -17.55
C ILE A 129 9.52 -7.12 -18.21
N LYS A 130 8.67 -6.63 -19.10
CA LYS A 130 8.87 -5.34 -19.77
C LYS A 130 9.08 -4.22 -18.73
N ASN A 131 8.20 -4.16 -17.74
CA ASN A 131 8.12 -3.06 -16.78
C ASN A 131 9.17 -3.12 -15.66
N GLN A 132 9.53 -4.32 -15.19
CA GLN A 132 10.33 -4.50 -13.96
C GLN A 132 11.66 -5.21 -14.18
N TYR A 133 11.75 -6.07 -15.19
CA TYR A 133 12.94 -6.89 -15.48
C TYR A 133 13.29 -6.83 -16.97
N PRO A 134 13.50 -5.64 -17.57
CA PRO A 134 13.71 -5.49 -19.01
C PRO A 134 14.93 -6.27 -19.52
N GLU A 135 15.89 -6.60 -18.66
CA GLU A 135 17.01 -7.49 -18.94
C GLU A 135 16.59 -8.92 -19.32
N LEU A 136 15.36 -9.33 -19.01
CA LEU A 136 14.80 -10.63 -19.38
C LEU A 136 14.15 -10.63 -20.77
N ILE A 137 13.93 -9.48 -21.39
CA ILE A 137 13.28 -9.37 -22.71
C ILE A 137 13.98 -10.22 -23.79
N PRO A 138 15.32 -10.25 -23.91
CA PRO A 138 16.00 -11.08 -24.91
C PRO A 138 15.76 -12.58 -24.74
N TYR A 139 15.27 -13.03 -23.58
CA TYR A 139 15.01 -14.43 -23.28
C TYR A 139 13.54 -14.81 -23.43
N LEU A 140 12.64 -13.85 -23.65
CA LEU A 140 11.24 -14.14 -23.95
C LEU A 140 11.13 -14.86 -25.30
N ALA A 141 10.42 -15.98 -25.32
CA ALA A 141 10.10 -16.66 -26.57
C ALA A 141 9.30 -15.70 -27.49
N PRO A 142 9.72 -15.47 -28.73
CA PRO A 142 9.10 -14.49 -29.64
C PRO A 142 7.79 -15.03 -30.24
N VAL A 143 6.85 -15.40 -29.38
CA VAL A 143 5.60 -16.08 -29.71
C VAL A 143 4.44 -15.27 -29.13
N ALA A 144 3.42 -15.07 -29.95
CA ALA A 144 2.17 -14.42 -29.56
C ALA A 144 1.44 -15.23 -28.48
N THR A 145 0.46 -14.59 -27.84
CA THR A 145 -0.45 -15.33 -26.96
C THR A 145 -1.35 -16.26 -27.79
N PRO A 146 -1.95 -17.30 -27.17
CA PRO A 146 -2.93 -18.14 -27.86
C PRO A 146 -4.10 -17.34 -28.47
N ILE A 147 -4.63 -16.36 -27.74
CA ILE A 147 -5.79 -15.59 -28.20
C ILE A 147 -5.43 -14.63 -29.33
N GLU A 148 -4.25 -13.99 -29.27
CA GLU A 148 -3.73 -13.15 -30.34
C GLU A 148 -3.50 -13.97 -31.62
N ALA A 149 -2.85 -15.14 -31.50
CA ALA A 149 -2.66 -16.07 -32.61
C ALA A 149 -3.99 -16.57 -33.20
N GLU A 150 -4.97 -16.90 -32.34
CA GLU A 150 -6.30 -17.32 -32.80
C GLU A 150 -7.04 -16.18 -33.50
N ALA A 151 -6.97 -14.95 -33.00
CA ALA A 151 -7.60 -13.80 -33.64
C ALA A 151 -7.03 -13.56 -35.06
N ARG A 152 -5.70 -13.63 -35.24
CA ARG A 152 -5.05 -13.56 -36.56
C ARG A 152 -5.53 -14.68 -37.48
N TYR A 153 -5.61 -15.91 -36.97
CA TYR A 153 -6.08 -17.07 -37.71
C TYR A 153 -7.54 -16.92 -38.15
N LEU A 154 -8.41 -16.46 -37.26
CA LEU A 154 -9.82 -16.25 -37.55
C LEU A 154 -10.04 -15.11 -38.54
N LYS A 155 -9.24 -14.03 -38.49
CA LYS A 155 -9.24 -12.97 -39.51
C LYS A 155 -8.76 -13.49 -40.87
N ALA A 156 -7.79 -14.40 -40.92
CA ALA A 156 -7.39 -15.06 -42.16
C ALA A 156 -8.47 -16.00 -42.71
N LEU A 157 -9.19 -16.70 -41.83
CA LEU A 157 -10.23 -17.66 -42.18
C LEU A 157 -11.55 -17.00 -42.63
N TYR A 158 -12.03 -16.00 -41.89
CA TYR A 158 -13.34 -15.38 -42.08
C TYR A 158 -13.27 -14.04 -42.83
N GLY A 159 -12.08 -13.44 -42.96
CA GLY A 159 -11.82 -12.16 -43.61
C GLY A 159 -11.28 -11.11 -42.63
N ALA A 160 -10.39 -10.25 -43.10
CA ALA A 160 -9.61 -9.33 -42.28
C ALA A 160 -10.46 -8.35 -41.44
N ASP A 161 -11.63 -7.96 -41.94
CA ASP A 161 -12.56 -7.03 -41.30
C ASP A 161 -13.54 -7.72 -40.32
N THR A 162 -13.40 -9.03 -40.09
CA THR A 162 -14.28 -9.78 -39.20
C THR A 162 -14.09 -9.32 -37.75
N PRO A 163 -15.13 -8.83 -37.06
CA PRO A 163 -15.00 -8.42 -35.66
C PRO A 163 -14.70 -9.61 -34.75
N ILE A 164 -13.59 -9.57 -34.03
CA ILE A 164 -13.19 -10.58 -33.06
C ILE A 164 -13.46 -10.06 -31.65
N VAL A 165 -14.25 -10.81 -30.88
CA VAL A 165 -14.52 -10.54 -29.47
C VAL A 165 -13.90 -11.65 -28.64
N TYR A 166 -13.14 -11.32 -27.60
CA TYR A 166 -12.65 -12.28 -26.61
C TYR A 166 -13.43 -12.15 -25.32
N ALA A 167 -13.87 -13.27 -24.74
CA ALA A 167 -14.48 -13.32 -23.42
C ALA A 167 -13.71 -14.26 -22.49
N GLY A 168 -13.09 -13.70 -21.45
CA GLY A 168 -12.24 -14.47 -20.54
C GLY A 168 -11.83 -13.73 -19.28
N VAL A 169 -10.67 -14.11 -18.73
CA VAL A 169 -10.15 -13.57 -17.46
C VAL A 169 -8.97 -12.62 -17.64
N CYS A 170 -8.26 -12.69 -18.77
CA CYS A 170 -7.12 -11.83 -19.07
C CYS A 170 -7.44 -10.95 -20.29
N LEU A 171 -7.92 -9.73 -20.05
CA LEU A 171 -8.42 -8.84 -21.13
C LEU A 171 -7.33 -8.39 -22.11
N THR A 172 -6.05 -8.47 -21.73
CA THR A 172 -4.91 -8.12 -22.59
C THR A 172 -4.41 -9.30 -23.42
N GLU A 173 -4.99 -10.49 -23.28
CA GLU A 173 -4.53 -11.68 -23.97
C GLU A 173 -4.66 -11.55 -25.48
N GLY A 174 -5.67 -10.86 -25.99
CA GLY A 174 -5.91 -10.70 -27.42
C GLY A 174 -5.01 -9.69 -28.16
N GLY A 175 -4.22 -8.88 -27.44
CA GLY A 175 -3.44 -7.80 -28.04
C GLY A 175 -4.29 -6.85 -28.90
N ASP A 176 -3.70 -6.31 -29.96
CA ASP A 176 -4.38 -5.45 -30.94
C ASP A 176 -5.23 -6.23 -31.97
N ASP A 177 -5.08 -7.57 -32.01
CA ASP A 177 -5.76 -8.43 -32.97
C ASP A 177 -7.23 -8.71 -32.59
N VAL A 178 -7.58 -8.53 -31.31
CA VAL A 178 -8.96 -8.63 -30.80
C VAL A 178 -9.62 -7.25 -30.76
N ASP A 179 -10.79 -7.12 -31.40
CA ASP A 179 -11.51 -5.85 -31.52
C ASP A 179 -12.29 -5.44 -30.26
N ALA A 180 -12.62 -6.39 -29.39
CA ALA A 180 -13.20 -6.14 -28.07
C ALA A 180 -12.87 -7.27 -27.08
N ALA A 181 -12.32 -6.94 -25.92
CA ALA A 181 -12.08 -7.90 -24.85
C ALA A 181 -13.03 -7.66 -23.68
N ILE A 182 -13.72 -8.70 -23.21
CA ILE A 182 -14.71 -8.62 -22.12
C ILE A 182 -14.47 -9.69 -21.06
N THR A 183 -14.89 -9.39 -19.84
CA THR A 183 -14.92 -10.38 -18.75
C THR A 183 -16.09 -11.35 -18.93
N LEU A 184 -16.03 -12.51 -18.27
CA LEU A 184 -17.15 -13.46 -18.24
C LEU A 184 -18.40 -12.89 -17.56
N SER A 185 -18.22 -11.98 -16.60
CA SER A 185 -19.31 -11.23 -15.96
C SER A 185 -19.99 -10.27 -16.96
N GLU A 186 -19.21 -9.56 -17.77
CA GLU A 186 -19.75 -8.69 -18.83
C GLU A 186 -20.45 -9.49 -19.93
N LEU A 187 -19.93 -10.67 -20.29
CA LEU A 187 -20.62 -11.60 -21.19
C LEU A 187 -21.99 -12.00 -20.63
N GLU A 188 -22.08 -12.40 -19.36
CA GLU A 188 -23.35 -12.68 -18.70
C GLU A 188 -24.30 -11.46 -18.75
N GLY A 189 -23.78 -10.26 -18.53
CA GLY A 189 -24.51 -9.01 -18.69
C GLY A 189 -25.07 -8.81 -20.11
N ILE A 190 -24.29 -9.15 -21.14
CA ILE A 190 -24.73 -9.15 -22.55
C ILE A 190 -25.84 -10.16 -22.76
N LEU A 191 -25.68 -11.42 -22.30
CA LEU A 191 -26.72 -12.46 -22.41
C LEU A 191 -28.04 -11.99 -21.79
N LYS A 192 -27.97 -11.40 -20.58
CA LYS A 192 -29.14 -10.86 -19.87
C LYS A 192 -29.81 -9.71 -20.63
N LYS A 193 -29.04 -8.74 -21.14
CA LYS A 193 -29.57 -7.63 -21.97
C LYS A 193 -30.24 -8.14 -23.24
N ARG A 194 -29.79 -9.27 -23.77
CA ARG A 194 -30.37 -9.95 -24.94
C ARG A 194 -31.55 -10.87 -24.59
N GLY A 195 -31.92 -10.98 -23.31
CA GLY A 195 -33.00 -11.85 -22.85
C GLY A 195 -32.68 -13.34 -22.95
N VAL A 196 -31.40 -13.70 -23.01
CA VAL A 196 -30.93 -15.08 -23.16
C VAL A 196 -30.59 -15.66 -21.79
N ARG A 197 -31.19 -16.81 -21.47
CA ARG A 197 -30.84 -17.60 -20.29
C ARG A 197 -30.02 -18.82 -20.72
N VAL A 198 -28.86 -19.01 -20.13
CA VAL A 198 -27.96 -20.14 -20.44
C VAL A 198 -28.61 -21.48 -20.13
N GLN A 199 -29.28 -21.59 -18.97
CA GLN A 199 -29.92 -22.84 -18.52
C GLN A 199 -31.07 -23.31 -19.41
N ASP A 200 -31.66 -22.41 -20.19
CA ASP A 200 -32.74 -22.75 -21.13
C ASP A 200 -32.20 -23.28 -22.46
N GLN A 201 -30.89 -23.20 -22.70
CA GLN A 201 -30.30 -23.64 -23.95
C GLN A 201 -30.24 -25.17 -24.06
N PRO A 202 -30.26 -25.73 -25.28
CA PRO A 202 -30.10 -27.16 -25.49
C PRO A 202 -28.77 -27.69 -24.93
N LEU A 203 -28.79 -28.93 -24.42
CA LEU A 203 -27.61 -29.67 -23.93
C LEU A 203 -26.70 -30.21 -25.04
N PHE A 204 -27.00 -29.90 -26.30
CA PHE A 204 -26.21 -30.26 -27.47
C PHE A 204 -25.93 -29.00 -28.28
N TYR A 205 -24.85 -28.99 -29.05
CA TYR A 205 -24.54 -27.85 -29.91
C TYR A 205 -25.63 -27.63 -30.97
N SER A 206 -26.28 -26.46 -30.93
CA SER A 206 -27.22 -26.02 -31.96
C SER A 206 -26.51 -25.75 -33.29
N ARG A 207 -25.23 -25.37 -33.22
CA ARG A 207 -24.28 -25.28 -34.32
C ARG A 207 -22.98 -25.93 -33.87
N ILE A 208 -22.54 -26.94 -34.61
CA ILE A 208 -21.34 -27.70 -34.26
C ILE A 208 -20.12 -26.77 -34.35
N PRO A 209 -19.34 -26.59 -33.26
CA PRO A 209 -18.10 -25.82 -33.31
C PRO A 209 -17.08 -26.45 -34.26
N GLU A 210 -16.29 -25.63 -34.92
CA GLU A 210 -15.26 -26.09 -35.87
C GLU A 210 -14.13 -26.82 -35.14
N GLU A 211 -13.72 -26.30 -33.98
CA GLU A 211 -12.70 -26.93 -33.13
C GLU A 211 -13.31 -27.92 -32.13
N ARG A 212 -13.07 -29.20 -32.36
CA ARG A 212 -13.61 -30.28 -31.50
C ARG A 212 -12.52 -31.15 -30.89
N ARG A 213 -11.26 -30.87 -31.22
CA ARG A 213 -10.14 -31.70 -30.85
C ARG A 213 -8.89 -30.87 -30.58
N ARG A 214 -8.01 -31.43 -29.75
CA ARG A 214 -6.65 -30.93 -29.48
C ARG A 214 -5.62 -31.88 -30.04
N TYR A 215 -4.46 -31.40 -30.50
CA TYR A 215 -3.39 -32.23 -31.02
C TYR A 215 -2.09 -32.02 -30.24
N TRP A 216 -1.39 -30.92 -30.49
CA TRP A 216 -0.09 -30.59 -29.89
C TRP A 216 -0.18 -30.04 -28.47
N SER A 217 -1.31 -29.41 -28.11
CA SER A 217 -1.35 -28.49 -26.98
C SER A 217 -2.00 -29.03 -25.70
N THR A 218 -1.66 -28.37 -24.61
CA THR A 218 -2.50 -28.23 -23.42
C THR A 218 -3.08 -26.80 -23.38
N ALA A 219 -4.05 -26.55 -22.50
CA ALA A 219 -4.60 -25.20 -22.32
C ALA A 219 -3.49 -24.17 -22.03
N GLY A 220 -3.51 -23.05 -22.77
CA GLY A 220 -2.49 -22.01 -22.73
C GLY A 220 -1.34 -22.21 -23.72
N GLY A 221 -1.46 -23.15 -24.65
CA GLY A 221 -0.54 -23.31 -25.78
C GLY A 221 0.79 -23.99 -25.47
N LEU A 222 0.92 -24.71 -24.35
CA LEU A 222 2.15 -25.45 -24.05
C LEU A 222 2.13 -26.84 -24.72
N PRO A 223 3.18 -27.23 -25.46
CA PRO A 223 3.21 -28.51 -26.17
C PRO A 223 3.30 -29.72 -25.23
N ILE A 224 2.59 -30.79 -25.56
CA ILE A 224 2.62 -32.04 -24.80
C ILE A 224 4.00 -32.69 -24.84
N GLU A 225 4.71 -32.61 -25.97
CA GLU A 225 6.04 -33.18 -26.13
C GLU A 225 7.03 -32.57 -25.14
N LEU A 226 6.99 -31.24 -24.94
CA LEU A 226 7.80 -30.55 -23.93
C LEU A 226 7.43 -31.02 -22.51
N LEU A 227 6.14 -31.18 -22.23
CA LEU A 227 5.67 -31.70 -20.94
C LEU A 227 6.06 -33.16 -20.69
N LYS A 228 6.19 -34.00 -21.72
CA LYS A 228 6.69 -35.37 -21.56
C LYS A 228 8.17 -35.41 -21.18
N GLU A 229 8.94 -34.35 -21.46
CA GLU A 229 10.31 -34.17 -21.00
C GLU A 229 10.39 -33.67 -19.54
N GLU A 230 9.26 -33.44 -18.86
CA GLU A 230 9.12 -33.05 -17.44
C GLU A 230 9.52 -34.20 -16.50
N ARG A 231 10.80 -34.52 -16.46
CA ARG A 231 11.38 -35.28 -15.34
C ARG A 231 11.68 -34.30 -14.21
N GLN A 232 11.45 -34.69 -12.96
CA GLN A 232 11.81 -33.89 -11.77
C GLN A 232 13.28 -33.44 -11.75
N SER A 233 14.15 -34.13 -12.50
CA SER A 233 15.57 -33.84 -12.67
C SER A 233 15.93 -33.18 -14.00
N SER A 234 14.94 -32.79 -14.82
CA SER A 234 15.18 -32.17 -16.11
C SER A 234 15.90 -30.84 -15.91
N ARG A 235 17.11 -30.75 -16.48
CA ARG A 235 17.87 -29.49 -16.53
C ARG A 235 17.44 -28.61 -17.70
N ARG A 236 16.56 -29.10 -18.56
CA ARG A 236 16.14 -28.46 -19.82
C ARG A 236 14.76 -27.81 -19.72
N PHE A 237 13.92 -28.23 -18.78
CA PHE A 237 12.58 -27.69 -18.57
C PHE A 237 12.36 -27.35 -17.08
N ARG A 238 11.99 -26.10 -16.80
CA ARG A 238 11.74 -25.58 -15.45
C ARG A 238 10.33 -25.02 -15.38
N LYS A 239 9.53 -25.56 -14.46
CA LYS A 239 8.19 -25.04 -14.15
C LYS A 239 8.26 -24.07 -13.00
N VAL A 240 7.78 -22.85 -13.20
CA VAL A 240 7.81 -21.75 -12.24
C VAL A 240 6.42 -21.14 -12.10
N ARG A 241 5.99 -20.88 -10.87
CA ARG A 241 4.68 -20.27 -10.58
C ARG A 241 4.86 -19.14 -9.58
N GLY A 242 4.22 -18.01 -9.84
CA GLY A 242 4.32 -16.80 -9.03
C GLY A 242 5.31 -15.78 -9.60
N LEU A 243 4.97 -14.50 -9.42
CA LEU A 243 5.78 -13.38 -9.92
C LEU A 243 7.11 -13.21 -9.16
N GLY A 244 7.18 -13.59 -7.88
CA GLY A 244 8.39 -13.45 -7.06
C GLY A 244 9.59 -14.25 -7.56
N ALA A 245 9.40 -15.19 -8.49
CA ALA A 245 10.50 -15.94 -9.09
C ALA A 245 11.27 -15.14 -10.17
N LEU A 246 10.68 -14.07 -10.72
CA LEU A 246 11.29 -13.28 -11.79
C LEU A 246 12.61 -12.65 -11.37
N GLU A 247 12.71 -12.13 -10.15
CA GLU A 247 13.97 -11.57 -9.62
C GLU A 247 15.10 -12.61 -9.61
N GLY A 248 14.80 -13.83 -9.17
CA GLY A 248 15.78 -14.92 -9.16
C GLY A 248 16.19 -15.34 -10.58
N ILE A 249 15.25 -15.36 -11.52
CA ILE A 249 15.53 -15.65 -12.93
C ILE A 249 16.40 -14.55 -13.55
N ALA A 250 16.04 -13.28 -13.32
CA ALA A 250 16.80 -12.12 -13.77
C ALA A 250 18.24 -12.16 -13.28
N ARG A 251 18.46 -12.42 -11.99
CA ARG A 251 19.80 -12.58 -11.43
C ARG A 251 20.56 -13.75 -12.08
N ALA A 252 19.94 -14.92 -12.14
CA ALA A 252 20.60 -16.12 -12.69
C ALA A 252 21.03 -15.91 -14.15
N VAL A 253 20.18 -15.30 -14.97
CA VAL A 253 20.39 -15.19 -16.41
C VAL A 253 21.22 -13.95 -16.77
N ALA A 254 20.88 -12.78 -16.22
CA ALA A 254 21.51 -11.51 -16.59
C ALA A 254 22.84 -11.28 -15.85
N VAL A 255 22.93 -11.66 -14.58
CA VAL A 255 24.13 -11.47 -13.74
C VAL A 255 25.03 -12.70 -13.80
N ASP A 256 24.50 -13.86 -13.43
CA ASP A 256 25.29 -15.08 -13.26
C ASP A 256 25.53 -15.83 -14.58
N ARG A 257 24.85 -15.43 -15.66
CA ARG A 257 24.94 -16.03 -17.01
C ARG A 257 24.66 -17.54 -17.01
N ILE A 258 23.72 -17.97 -16.18
CA ILE A 258 23.30 -19.37 -16.04
C ILE A 258 22.25 -19.70 -17.11
N ASP A 259 22.48 -20.81 -17.82
CA ASP A 259 21.50 -21.41 -18.72
C ASP A 259 20.41 -22.14 -17.92
N LEU A 260 19.18 -21.65 -18.05
CA LEU A 260 17.98 -22.19 -17.41
C LEU A 260 17.14 -23.06 -18.35
N GLY A 261 17.57 -23.31 -19.58
CA GLY A 261 16.75 -23.98 -20.59
C GLY A 261 15.39 -23.31 -20.76
N PHE A 262 14.34 -24.10 -20.96
CA PHE A 262 12.98 -23.58 -21.06
C PHE A 262 12.34 -23.36 -19.69
N VAL A 263 11.91 -22.12 -19.45
CA VAL A 263 11.27 -21.65 -18.23
C VAL A 263 9.78 -21.42 -18.50
N ASP A 264 8.97 -22.37 -18.08
CA ASP A 264 7.51 -22.25 -18.05
C ASP A 264 7.08 -21.47 -16.80
N ILE A 265 7.01 -20.14 -16.91
CA ILE A 265 6.58 -19.25 -15.83
C ILE A 265 5.15 -18.75 -16.04
N LEU A 266 4.36 -18.74 -14.96
CA LEU A 266 3.02 -18.14 -14.90
C LEU A 266 2.85 -17.36 -13.57
N PRO A 267 2.02 -16.30 -13.52
CA PRO A 267 1.87 -15.47 -12.33
C PRO A 267 1.12 -16.19 -11.20
N CYS A 268 0.34 -17.20 -11.55
CA CYS A 268 -0.50 -18.00 -10.68
C CYS A 268 -0.57 -19.45 -11.21
N GLU A 269 -1.40 -20.29 -10.58
CA GLU A 269 -1.60 -21.71 -10.94
C GLU A 269 -2.40 -21.93 -12.26
N GLY A 270 -2.14 -21.09 -13.27
CA GLY A 270 -2.85 -21.00 -14.55
C GLY A 270 -4.06 -20.07 -14.50
N CYS A 271 -4.71 -19.83 -15.65
CA CYS A 271 -5.84 -18.91 -15.77
C CYS A 271 -7.04 -19.27 -14.87
N LEU A 272 -7.18 -20.53 -14.45
CA LEU A 272 -8.20 -20.96 -13.49
C LEU A 272 -7.97 -20.47 -12.04
N ASP A 273 -6.75 -20.05 -11.72
CA ASP A 273 -6.37 -19.39 -10.45
C ASP A 273 -6.45 -17.87 -10.56
N HIS A 274 -6.95 -17.33 -11.68
CA HIS A 274 -7.05 -15.89 -11.88
C HIS A 274 -8.06 -15.27 -10.89
N PRO A 275 -7.74 -14.12 -10.24
CA PRO A 275 -8.61 -13.51 -9.22
C PRO A 275 -10.05 -13.21 -9.66
N LEU A 276 -10.28 -12.98 -10.95
CA LEU A 276 -11.62 -12.74 -11.50
C LEU A 276 -12.56 -13.94 -11.39
N LEU A 277 -12.05 -15.17 -11.27
CA LEU A 277 -12.88 -16.37 -11.13
C LEU A 277 -13.33 -16.62 -9.69
N GLY A 278 -12.82 -15.83 -8.74
CA GLY A 278 -13.11 -15.95 -7.32
C GLY A 278 -11.97 -16.57 -6.51
N PRO A 279 -12.25 -17.02 -5.28
CA PRO A 279 -11.24 -17.39 -4.29
C PRO A 279 -10.37 -18.57 -4.72
N LYS A 280 -9.10 -18.58 -4.29
CA LYS A 280 -8.09 -19.58 -4.68
C LYS A 280 -8.44 -21.00 -4.19
N GLU A 281 -9.17 -21.10 -3.09
CA GLU A 281 -9.58 -22.35 -2.45
C GLU A 281 -10.47 -23.21 -3.36
N GLU A 282 -11.14 -22.61 -4.34
CA GLU A 282 -11.98 -23.32 -5.31
C GLU A 282 -11.22 -23.82 -6.55
N LEU A 283 -9.91 -23.56 -6.67
CA LEU A 283 -9.13 -23.91 -7.85
C LEU A 283 -9.25 -25.40 -8.21
N PHE A 284 -9.26 -26.29 -7.21
CA PHE A 284 -9.42 -27.73 -7.44
C PHE A 284 -10.76 -28.05 -8.11
N ARG A 285 -11.85 -27.41 -7.64
CA ARG A 285 -13.19 -27.56 -8.22
C ARG A 285 -13.22 -27.06 -9.66
N ARG A 286 -12.64 -25.89 -9.95
CA ARG A 286 -12.60 -25.31 -11.30
C ARG A 286 -11.81 -26.20 -12.27
N ARG A 287 -10.66 -26.73 -11.85
CA ARG A 287 -9.86 -27.70 -12.63
C ARG A 287 -10.64 -28.97 -12.95
N ALA A 288 -11.38 -29.51 -11.98
CA ALA A 288 -12.20 -30.71 -12.20
C ALA A 288 -13.34 -30.45 -13.21
N ILE A 289 -14.00 -29.30 -13.14
CA ILE A 289 -15.06 -28.90 -14.09
C ILE A 289 -14.49 -28.75 -15.49
N VAL A 290 -13.43 -27.95 -15.65
CA VAL A 290 -12.83 -27.70 -16.98
C VAL A 290 -12.29 -28.99 -17.58
N GLY A 291 -11.53 -29.78 -16.82
CA GLY A 291 -10.98 -31.04 -17.28
C GLY A 291 -12.03 -32.06 -17.73
N ALA A 292 -13.22 -32.08 -17.11
CA ALA A 292 -14.34 -32.93 -17.54
C ALA A 292 -15.01 -32.46 -18.85
N THR A 293 -14.72 -31.23 -19.30
CA THR A 293 -15.32 -30.58 -20.48
C THR A 293 -14.32 -30.28 -21.59
N GLU A 294 -13.07 -30.73 -21.44
CA GLU A 294 -12.04 -30.58 -22.45
C GLU A 294 -12.37 -31.43 -23.70
N PRO A 295 -12.13 -30.89 -24.91
CA PRO A 295 -12.33 -31.65 -26.13
C PRO A 295 -11.36 -32.84 -26.22
N PRO A 296 -11.79 -33.97 -26.81
CA PRO A 296 -10.94 -35.14 -26.97
C PRO A 296 -9.72 -34.85 -27.85
N ARG A 297 -8.65 -35.65 -27.69
CA ARG A 297 -7.43 -35.49 -28.50
C ARG A 297 -7.59 -36.08 -29.92
N ALA A 298 -7.04 -35.40 -30.91
CA ALA A 298 -6.92 -35.86 -32.28
C ALA A 298 -5.68 -36.75 -32.48
N LEU A 299 -5.68 -37.54 -33.56
CA LEU A 299 -4.54 -38.34 -33.99
C LEU A 299 -3.58 -37.55 -34.92
N GLY A 300 -3.98 -36.36 -35.36
CA GLY A 300 -3.22 -35.49 -36.26
C GLY A 300 -3.63 -34.02 -36.09
N PRO A 301 -2.96 -33.09 -36.80
CA PRO A 301 -3.21 -31.66 -36.70
C PRO A 301 -4.69 -31.30 -36.91
N VAL A 302 -5.16 -30.28 -36.19
CA VAL A 302 -6.57 -29.84 -36.19
C VAL A 302 -6.78 -28.48 -36.86
N LEU A 303 -5.71 -27.82 -37.29
CA LEU A 303 -5.75 -26.57 -38.04
C LEU A 303 -6.13 -26.84 -39.50
N ALA A 304 -6.86 -25.91 -40.14
CA ALA A 304 -7.23 -26.05 -41.54
C ALA A 304 -5.99 -25.96 -42.46
N ASP A 305 -5.95 -26.81 -43.49
CA ASP A 305 -4.89 -26.81 -44.49
C ASP A 305 -4.89 -25.50 -45.30
N GLY A 306 -3.69 -24.96 -45.58
CA GLY A 306 -3.50 -23.81 -46.47
C GLY A 306 -3.67 -22.42 -45.83
N ILE A 307 -3.93 -22.35 -44.52
CA ILE A 307 -3.93 -21.08 -43.78
C ILE A 307 -2.65 -21.00 -42.94
N GLU A 308 -1.73 -20.14 -43.39
CA GLU A 308 -0.51 -19.80 -42.65
C GLU A 308 -0.64 -18.39 -42.10
N ILE A 309 -0.36 -18.23 -40.81
CA ILE A 309 -0.33 -16.94 -40.13
C ILE A 309 1.01 -16.76 -39.42
N ASP A 310 1.40 -15.50 -39.24
CA ASP A 310 2.53 -15.16 -38.38
C ASP A 310 2.08 -15.19 -36.91
N VAL A 311 2.68 -16.09 -36.14
CA VAL A 311 2.48 -16.24 -34.68
C VAL A 311 3.65 -15.62 -33.89
N GLY A 312 4.53 -14.88 -34.57
CA GLY A 312 5.61 -14.12 -33.96
C GLY A 312 5.09 -12.96 -33.11
N SER A 313 5.87 -12.63 -32.10
CA SER A 313 5.67 -11.43 -31.28
C SER A 313 7.01 -10.77 -30.96
N ALA A 314 6.98 -9.44 -30.86
CA ALA A 314 8.14 -8.62 -30.52
C ALA A 314 7.84 -7.83 -29.24
N PHE A 315 8.77 -7.85 -28.30
CA PHE A 315 8.59 -7.22 -26.99
C PHE A 315 9.44 -5.95 -26.90
N ALA A 316 8.78 -4.80 -26.95
CA ALA A 316 9.45 -3.52 -26.70
C ALA A 316 9.70 -3.32 -25.20
N ILE A 317 10.85 -2.73 -24.85
CA ILE A 317 11.11 -2.27 -23.49
C ILE A 317 10.06 -1.21 -23.14
N ALA A 318 9.31 -1.45 -22.06
CA ALA A 318 8.43 -0.46 -21.46
C ALA A 318 8.96 -0.15 -20.06
N VAL A 319 9.34 1.08 -19.77
CA VAL A 319 9.81 1.44 -18.43
C VAL A 319 8.59 1.74 -17.56
N ASN A 320 8.52 1.15 -16.36
CA ASN A 320 7.45 1.40 -15.38
C ASN A 320 7.46 2.86 -14.90
N GLY A 321 6.84 3.73 -15.69
CA GLY A 321 6.88 5.17 -15.47
C GLY A 321 8.30 5.75 -15.55
N VAL A 322 8.42 7.02 -15.17
CA VAL A 322 9.72 7.67 -15.00
C VAL A 322 10.20 7.35 -13.58
N ALA A 323 11.43 6.83 -13.45
CA ALA A 323 12.05 6.67 -12.14
C ALA A 323 12.18 8.05 -11.47
N PRO A 324 11.78 8.20 -10.19
CA PRO A 324 11.90 9.47 -9.49
C PRO A 324 13.38 9.85 -9.36
N SER A 325 13.67 11.15 -9.25
CA SER A 325 15.04 11.59 -8.99
C SER A 325 15.47 11.13 -7.60
N ALA A 326 16.75 10.78 -7.43
CA ALA A 326 17.30 10.41 -6.14
C ALA A 326 17.03 11.48 -5.07
N GLU A 327 17.18 12.76 -5.45
CA GLU A 327 16.87 13.93 -4.61
C GLU A 327 15.41 13.92 -4.10
N SER A 328 14.43 13.67 -4.98
CA SER A 328 13.01 13.63 -4.57
C SER A 328 12.71 12.50 -3.57
N VAL A 329 13.42 11.38 -3.69
CA VAL A 329 13.27 10.24 -2.77
C VAL A 329 13.94 10.56 -1.43
N GLU A 330 15.13 11.15 -1.46
CA GLU A 330 15.87 11.60 -0.28
C GLU A 330 15.07 12.65 0.51
N ASP A 331 14.49 13.66 -0.14
CA ASP A 331 13.64 14.69 0.48
C ASP A 331 12.46 14.09 1.25
N ILE A 332 11.85 13.02 0.71
CA ILE A 332 10.73 12.33 1.34
C ILE A 332 11.21 11.53 2.56
N LEU A 333 12.34 10.84 2.44
CA LEU A 333 12.96 10.11 3.55
C LEU A 333 13.36 11.05 4.70
N GLU A 334 13.91 12.21 4.39
CA GLU A 334 14.26 13.23 5.38
C GLU A 334 13.03 13.74 6.14
N GLN A 335 11.91 13.93 5.44
CA GLN A 335 10.64 14.34 6.06
C GLN A 335 10.07 13.27 6.99
N ILE A 336 10.19 11.99 6.63
CA ILE A 336 9.81 10.87 7.50
C ILE A 336 10.74 10.82 8.73
N GLY A 337 12.04 10.97 8.50
CA GLY A 337 13.09 10.90 9.50
C GLY A 337 13.51 9.46 9.84
N LEU A 338 14.53 9.36 10.69
CA LEU A 338 15.13 8.10 11.10
C LEU A 338 14.55 7.59 12.43
N ALA A 339 14.67 6.29 12.65
CA ALA A 339 14.38 5.67 13.94
C ALA A 339 15.46 6.05 14.98
N PRO A 340 15.21 5.84 16.30
CA PRO A 340 16.16 6.21 17.36
C PRO A 340 17.55 5.58 17.24
N ASN A 341 17.68 4.48 16.48
CA ASN A 341 18.94 3.80 16.18
C ASN A 341 19.70 4.41 14.98
N GLY A 342 19.20 5.50 14.39
CA GLY A 342 19.79 6.16 13.22
C GLY A 342 19.56 5.44 11.89
N ARG A 343 18.69 4.43 11.83
CA ARG A 343 18.34 3.69 10.60
C ARG A 343 16.93 4.08 10.12
N PRO A 344 16.59 3.77 8.85
CA PRO A 344 15.21 3.85 8.39
C PRO A 344 14.25 3.06 9.28
N TRP A 345 13.00 3.49 9.37
CA TRP A 345 12.02 2.86 10.25
C TRP A 345 11.58 1.48 9.78
N ASP A 346 11.42 1.29 8.47
CA ASP A 346 11.02 0.04 7.79
C ASP A 346 9.93 -0.75 8.52
N SER A 347 8.93 -0.03 9.03
CA SER A 347 7.94 -0.60 9.96
C SER A 347 6.84 -1.41 9.29
N GLY A 348 6.72 -1.36 7.96
CA GLY A 348 5.63 -2.00 7.23
C GLY A 348 4.24 -1.34 7.38
N ALA A 349 4.08 -0.37 8.28
CA ALA A 349 2.77 0.10 8.71
C ALA A 349 1.95 0.82 7.62
N CYS A 350 2.61 1.44 6.64
CA CYS A 350 1.97 2.05 5.47
C CYS A 350 1.68 1.06 4.32
N GLY A 351 2.04 -0.23 4.50
CA GLY A 351 1.87 -1.28 3.50
C GLY A 351 3.04 -1.45 2.52
N TYR A 352 4.12 -0.68 2.67
CA TYR A 352 5.39 -0.88 1.97
C TYR A 352 6.39 -1.59 2.88
N GLU A 353 7.22 -2.48 2.32
CA GLU A 353 8.20 -3.25 3.08
C GLU A 353 9.30 -2.35 3.68
N THR A 354 9.80 -1.41 2.88
CA THR A 354 10.81 -0.44 3.31
C THR A 354 10.32 1.01 3.19
N CYS A 355 10.94 1.91 3.97
CA CYS A 355 10.76 3.35 3.82
C CYS A 355 11.23 3.84 2.44
N GLN A 356 12.22 3.16 1.84
CA GLN A 356 12.70 3.44 0.49
C GLN A 356 11.58 3.23 -0.55
N ASP A 357 10.90 2.08 -0.50
CA ASP A 357 9.82 1.76 -1.45
C ASP A 357 8.67 2.75 -1.33
N PHE A 358 8.31 3.11 -0.09
CA PHE A 358 7.32 4.15 0.16
C PHE A 358 7.75 5.49 -0.45
N ALA A 359 9.01 5.88 -0.27
CA ALA A 359 9.52 7.16 -0.76
C ALA A 359 9.55 7.22 -2.29
N VAL A 360 9.96 6.13 -2.96
CA VAL A 360 9.89 6.00 -4.42
C VAL A 360 8.45 6.16 -4.91
N ALA A 361 7.51 5.45 -4.29
CA ALA A 361 6.11 5.53 -4.68
C ALA A 361 5.48 6.91 -4.42
N ALA A 362 5.87 7.56 -3.33
CA ALA A 362 5.42 8.91 -2.98
C ALA A 362 5.98 9.94 -3.98
N ALA A 363 7.25 9.82 -4.36
CA ALA A 363 7.86 10.68 -5.37
C ALA A 363 7.22 10.50 -6.77
N GLN A 364 6.72 9.30 -7.06
CA GLN A 364 5.95 9.02 -8.28
C GLN A 364 4.47 9.44 -8.20
N GLY A 365 4.02 10.02 -7.09
CA GLY A 365 2.62 10.42 -6.90
C GLY A 365 1.64 9.26 -6.73
N ARG A 366 2.12 8.05 -6.42
CA ARG A 366 1.29 6.84 -6.20
C ARG A 366 0.76 6.73 -4.77
N THR A 367 1.36 7.49 -3.87
CA THR A 367 0.93 7.65 -2.47
C THR A 367 1.29 9.05 -2.00
N SER A 368 0.81 9.43 -0.82
CA SER A 368 1.17 10.71 -0.19
C SER A 368 1.89 10.49 1.13
N LEU A 369 2.65 11.49 1.58
CA LEU A 369 3.29 11.51 2.91
C LEU A 369 2.29 11.28 4.05
N LYS A 370 1.03 11.69 3.87
CA LYS A 370 -0.04 11.47 4.84
C LYS A 370 -0.37 9.98 5.05
N SER A 371 0.00 9.12 4.11
CA SER A 371 -0.13 7.68 4.24
C SER A 371 0.96 7.05 5.12
N CYS A 372 2.01 7.80 5.50
CA CYS A 372 3.08 7.32 6.38
C CYS A 372 2.79 7.66 7.85
N PRO A 373 2.59 6.65 8.72
CA PRO A 373 2.34 6.90 10.14
C PRO A 373 3.45 7.66 10.84
N ARG A 374 4.72 7.39 10.49
CA ARG A 374 5.89 8.06 11.11
C ARG A 374 5.98 9.54 10.74
N TYR A 375 5.64 9.87 9.50
CA TYR A 375 5.51 11.26 9.09
C TYR A 375 4.41 11.97 9.89
N LEU A 376 3.23 11.36 10.04
CA LEU A 376 2.13 11.94 10.81
C LEU A 376 2.47 12.15 12.29
N GLU A 377 3.10 11.16 12.93
CA GLU A 377 3.56 11.26 14.32
C GLU A 377 4.56 12.41 14.50
N ARG A 378 5.53 12.54 13.59
CA ARG A 378 6.50 13.63 13.60
C ARG A 378 5.84 14.99 13.41
N GLN A 379 4.90 15.12 12.46
CA GLN A 379 4.14 16.35 12.25
C GLN A 379 3.31 16.72 13.48
N ALA A 380 2.66 15.74 14.13
CA ALA A 380 1.91 15.96 15.36
C ALA A 380 2.81 16.44 16.51
N ALA A 381 4.00 15.83 16.68
CA ALA A 381 4.97 16.25 17.70
C ALA A 381 5.49 17.68 17.44
N LEU A 382 5.79 18.02 16.19
CA LEU A 382 6.21 19.38 15.81
C LEU A 382 5.10 20.39 16.06
N ALA A 383 3.85 20.06 15.72
CA ALA A 383 2.70 20.92 15.98
C ALA A 383 2.48 21.14 17.49
N GLN A 384 2.64 20.10 18.31
CA GLN A 384 2.58 20.22 19.78
C GLN A 384 3.68 21.14 20.33
N GLN A 385 4.92 21.03 19.82
CA GLN A 385 6.01 21.92 20.21
C GLN A 385 5.78 23.38 19.78
N GLN A 386 5.00 23.61 18.72
CA GLN A 386 4.66 24.93 18.20
C GLN A 386 3.42 25.56 18.86
N ALA A 387 2.67 24.81 19.68
CA ALA A 387 1.50 25.35 20.37
C ALA A 387 1.88 26.42 21.41
N ALA A 388 1.11 27.52 21.46
CA ALA A 388 1.36 28.63 22.38
C ALA A 388 0.88 28.37 23.83
N VAL A 389 -0.06 27.45 24.00
CA VAL A 389 -0.69 27.12 25.29
C VAL A 389 -0.69 25.62 25.53
N ASP A 390 -0.58 25.21 26.79
CA ASP A 390 -0.77 23.83 27.23
C ASP A 390 -2.26 23.45 27.18
N ALA A 391 -2.60 22.42 26.41
CA ALA A 391 -4.00 22.05 26.15
C ALA A 391 -4.77 21.60 27.39
N LEU A 392 -4.08 21.08 28.42
CA LEU A 392 -4.72 20.63 29.66
C LEU A 392 -5.02 21.80 30.60
N THR A 393 -4.04 22.68 30.81
CA THR A 393 -4.07 23.71 31.85
C THR A 393 -4.44 25.11 31.34
N GLY A 394 -4.34 25.35 30.04
CA GLY A 394 -4.54 26.67 29.43
C GLY A 394 -3.40 27.67 29.70
N LEU A 395 -2.35 27.27 30.44
CA LEU A 395 -1.18 28.09 30.69
C LEU A 395 -0.28 28.19 29.46
N ALA A 396 0.70 29.10 29.51
CA ALA A 396 1.71 29.21 28.47
C ALA A 396 2.46 27.87 28.28
N SER A 397 2.71 27.50 27.03
CA SER A 397 3.57 26.34 26.74
C SER A 397 5.00 26.61 27.17
N PHE A 398 5.79 25.54 27.37
CA PHE A 398 7.21 25.64 27.69
C PHE A 398 7.98 26.57 26.73
N ARG A 399 7.63 26.57 25.43
CA ARG A 399 8.22 27.47 24.43
C ARG A 399 7.95 28.95 24.77
N VAL A 400 6.69 29.31 25.03
CA VAL A 400 6.31 30.69 25.35
C VAL A 400 6.94 31.12 26.67
N LEU A 401 7.03 30.21 27.65
CA LEU A 401 7.70 30.47 28.92
C LEU A 401 9.19 30.75 28.75
N ARG A 402 9.90 29.95 27.97
CA ARG A 402 11.33 30.15 27.68
C ARG A 402 11.58 31.45 26.91
N ASP A 403 10.76 31.74 25.91
CA ASP A 403 10.86 32.97 25.13
C ASP A 403 10.59 34.20 26.03
N ARG A 404 9.64 34.09 26.99
CA ARG A 404 9.41 35.13 27.99
C ARG A 404 10.61 35.32 28.91
N LEU A 405 11.20 34.24 29.43
CA LEU A 405 12.37 34.29 30.30
C LEU A 405 13.55 35.00 29.62
N ALA A 406 13.83 34.65 28.36
CA ALA A 406 14.87 35.29 27.57
C ALA A 406 14.62 36.80 27.38
N ASN A 407 13.37 37.20 27.15
CA ASN A 407 12.98 38.60 27.04
C ASN A 407 13.16 39.36 28.38
N GLU A 408 12.85 38.72 29.51
CA GLU A 408 13.00 39.32 30.84
C GLU A 408 14.48 39.48 31.22
N VAL A 409 15.33 38.49 30.93
CA VAL A 409 16.80 38.62 31.08
C VAL A 409 17.33 39.81 30.26
N ALA A 410 16.91 39.92 29.00
CA ALA A 410 17.30 41.04 28.15
C ALA A 410 16.76 42.39 28.67
N ARG A 411 15.57 42.42 29.28
CA ARG A 411 15.02 43.65 29.89
C ARG A 411 15.78 44.05 31.16
N CYS A 412 16.06 43.09 32.04
CA CYS A 412 16.84 43.26 33.26
C CYS A 412 18.19 43.93 32.95
N HIS A 413 18.92 43.42 31.95
CA HIS A 413 20.20 44.01 31.53
C HIS A 413 20.09 45.45 31.01
N ARG A 414 18.98 45.83 30.36
CA ARG A 414 18.81 47.19 29.82
C ARG A 414 18.31 48.20 30.86
N SER A 415 17.42 47.79 31.73
CA SER A 415 16.71 48.67 32.67
C SER A 415 17.33 48.72 34.05
N GLY A 416 18.13 47.71 34.43
CA GLY A 416 18.62 47.54 35.80
C GLY A 416 17.55 47.05 36.78
N GLU A 417 16.32 46.75 36.30
CA GLU A 417 15.25 46.17 37.11
C GLU A 417 15.45 44.66 37.32
N HIS A 418 14.97 44.15 38.45
CA HIS A 418 15.01 42.72 38.79
C HIS A 418 13.72 42.00 38.36
N PHE A 419 13.79 40.67 38.22
CA PHE A 419 12.62 39.81 38.10
C PHE A 419 12.84 38.52 38.89
N ALA A 420 11.77 37.79 39.17
CA ALA A 420 11.86 36.54 39.90
C ALA A 420 11.17 35.40 39.16
N VAL A 421 11.65 34.19 39.42
CA VAL A 421 11.09 32.94 38.90
C VAL A 421 10.67 32.07 40.08
N LEU A 422 9.45 31.54 39.98
CA LEU A 422 8.95 30.51 40.86
C LEU A 422 8.96 29.20 40.08
N PHE A 423 9.60 28.18 40.64
CA PHE A 423 9.53 26.81 40.14
C PHE A 423 8.69 26.00 41.13
N LEU A 424 7.52 25.56 40.68
CA LEU A 424 6.51 24.87 41.48
C LEU A 424 6.40 23.42 41.03
N ASP A 425 6.23 22.52 41.98
CA ASP A 425 5.94 21.10 41.74
C ASP A 425 4.92 20.59 42.76
N LEU A 426 3.97 19.77 42.27
CA LEU A 426 2.95 19.17 43.12
C LEU A 426 3.52 17.98 43.90
N ASP A 427 3.46 18.09 45.22
CA ASP A 427 4.02 17.09 46.11
C ASP A 427 3.29 15.76 45.98
N ASN A 428 4.06 14.70 45.74
CA ASN A 428 3.54 13.32 45.65
C ASN A 428 2.40 13.15 44.61
N PHE A 429 2.36 13.95 43.54
CA PHE A 429 1.30 13.91 42.53
C PHE A 429 1.06 12.51 41.94
N LYS A 430 2.11 11.71 41.77
CA LYS A 430 1.98 10.31 41.36
C LYS A 430 1.05 9.50 42.28
N GLN A 431 1.09 9.72 43.59
CA GLN A 431 0.18 9.04 44.53
C GLN A 431 -1.28 9.48 44.33
N VAL A 432 -1.52 10.72 43.91
CA VAL A 432 -2.86 11.19 43.55
C VAL A 432 -3.36 10.42 42.32
N ASN A 433 -2.53 10.28 41.29
CA ASN A 433 -2.88 9.49 40.11
C ASN A 433 -3.11 8.01 40.45
N ASP A 434 -2.22 7.41 41.23
CA ASP A 434 -2.29 5.99 41.57
C ASP A 434 -3.52 5.67 42.45
N ARG A 435 -3.94 6.60 43.32
CA ARG A 435 -5.05 6.40 44.27
C ARG A 435 -6.40 6.84 43.73
N PHE A 436 -6.47 7.90 42.93
CA PHE A 436 -7.72 8.54 42.50
C PHE A 436 -7.90 8.54 40.97
N GLY A 437 -6.93 8.03 40.21
CA GLY A 437 -6.96 7.92 38.75
C GLY A 437 -6.42 9.16 38.03
N HIS A 438 -5.99 8.96 36.78
CA HIS A 438 -5.40 10.01 35.95
C HIS A 438 -6.35 11.19 35.67
N GLU A 439 -7.66 10.96 35.56
CA GLU A 439 -8.63 12.06 35.39
C GLU A 439 -8.71 12.98 36.62
N ALA A 440 -8.59 12.41 37.81
CA ALA A 440 -8.55 13.17 39.06
C ALA A 440 -7.26 14.00 39.13
N GLY A 441 -6.12 13.41 38.74
CA GLY A 441 -4.85 14.14 38.59
C GLY A 441 -4.94 15.27 37.56
N ASN A 442 -5.59 15.02 36.42
CA ASN A 442 -5.85 16.06 35.41
C ASN A 442 -6.67 17.23 35.98
N ALA A 443 -7.66 16.95 36.84
CA ALA A 443 -8.43 17.99 37.51
C ALA A 443 -7.56 18.81 38.48
N VAL A 444 -6.68 18.16 39.25
CA VAL A 444 -5.73 18.85 40.12
C VAL A 444 -4.81 19.76 39.31
N LEU A 445 -4.26 19.29 38.19
CA LEU A 445 -3.39 20.09 37.33
C LEU A 445 -4.11 21.35 36.78
N ARG A 446 -5.37 21.21 36.37
CA ARG A 446 -6.20 22.35 35.91
C ARG A 446 -6.42 23.35 37.04
N GLU A 447 -6.72 22.87 38.23
CA GLU A 447 -6.98 23.71 39.39
C GLU A 447 -5.71 24.45 39.84
N THR A 448 -4.58 23.75 39.93
CA THR A 448 -3.26 24.35 40.22
C THR A 448 -2.94 25.46 39.23
N ALA A 449 -3.18 25.24 37.94
CA ALA A 449 -2.99 26.25 36.92
C ALA A 449 -3.86 27.49 37.16
N GLN A 450 -5.14 27.31 37.51
CA GLN A 450 -6.03 28.42 37.86
C GLN A 450 -5.52 29.18 39.09
N ARG A 451 -5.01 28.50 40.11
CA ARG A 451 -4.43 29.15 41.30
C ARG A 451 -3.15 29.93 40.98
N CYS A 452 -2.28 29.39 40.13
CA CYS A 452 -1.13 30.13 39.63
C CYS A 452 -1.57 31.42 38.92
N THR A 453 -2.54 31.36 38.00
CA THR A 453 -3.02 32.54 37.27
C THR A 453 -3.74 33.56 38.17
N ALA A 454 -4.51 33.11 39.16
CA ALA A 454 -5.29 33.99 40.04
C ALA A 454 -4.41 34.86 40.97
N HIS A 455 -3.15 34.47 41.19
CA HIS A 455 -2.24 35.14 42.13
C HIS A 455 -1.13 35.95 41.47
N ILE A 456 -1.14 36.07 40.13
CA ILE A 456 -0.14 36.82 39.36
C ILE A 456 -0.79 37.99 38.62
N ARG A 457 0.02 38.96 38.21
CA ARG A 457 -0.44 40.14 37.46
C ARG A 457 -0.53 39.81 35.97
N SER A 458 -1.23 40.65 35.21
CA SER A 458 -1.31 40.51 33.75
C SER A 458 0.05 40.68 33.02
N THR A 459 1.05 41.26 33.69
CA THR A 459 2.42 41.39 33.18
C THR A 459 3.28 40.15 33.40
N ASP A 460 2.87 39.30 34.35
CA ASP A 460 3.54 38.07 34.73
C ASP A 460 3.10 36.93 33.82
N LEU A 461 3.85 35.82 33.83
CA LEU A 461 3.53 34.66 33.00
C LEU A 461 3.62 33.38 33.81
N ALA A 462 2.56 32.56 33.80
CA ALA A 462 2.60 31.19 34.27
C ALA A 462 2.58 30.22 33.07
N GLY A 463 3.44 29.21 33.12
CA GLY A 463 3.52 28.14 32.14
C GLY A 463 3.71 26.78 32.80
N ARG A 464 3.23 25.72 32.14
CA ARG A 464 3.50 24.35 32.58
C ARG A 464 4.82 23.89 31.99
N TYR A 465 5.75 23.49 32.84
CA TYR A 465 7.12 23.16 32.45
C TYR A 465 7.24 21.70 31.98
N GLY A 466 6.60 20.79 32.71
CA GLY A 466 6.54 19.36 32.42
C GLY A 466 5.57 18.70 33.40
N GLY A 467 5.15 17.44 33.16
CA GLY A 467 4.40 16.61 34.11
C GLY A 467 3.47 17.38 35.08
N ASP A 468 3.92 17.53 36.32
CA ASP A 468 3.31 18.21 37.46
C ASP A 468 4.05 19.49 37.90
N GLU A 469 4.92 20.00 37.04
CA GLU A 469 5.81 21.12 37.24
C GLU A 469 5.29 22.39 36.53
N PHE A 470 5.32 23.51 37.25
CA PHE A 470 4.88 24.81 36.78
C PHE A 470 5.96 25.85 37.02
N VAL A 471 6.09 26.79 36.10
CA VAL A 471 6.98 27.94 36.26
C VAL A 471 6.18 29.22 36.15
N VAL A 472 6.47 30.16 37.05
CA VAL A 472 5.91 31.51 37.03
C VAL A 472 7.03 32.52 36.95
N VAL A 473 6.95 33.42 35.98
CA VAL A 473 7.87 34.56 35.80
C VAL A 473 7.19 35.83 36.31
N LEU A 474 7.71 36.38 37.41
CA LEU A 474 7.22 37.60 38.04
C LEU A 474 8.07 38.80 37.65
N VAL A 475 7.43 39.73 36.96
CA VAL A 475 8.11 40.86 36.34
C VAL A 475 8.32 41.98 37.36
N GLY A 476 9.53 42.55 37.41
CA GLY A 476 9.80 43.71 38.27
C GLY A 476 9.62 43.39 39.76
N THR A 477 9.86 42.14 40.16
CA THR A 477 9.57 41.63 41.50
C THR A 477 10.81 40.97 42.10
N GLY A 478 11.28 41.51 43.22
CA GLY A 478 12.42 40.96 43.96
C GLY A 478 12.03 39.76 44.83
N VAL A 479 13.02 39.15 45.48
CA VAL A 479 12.87 37.88 46.20
C VAL A 479 11.78 37.91 47.28
N ASP A 480 11.65 39.00 48.05
CA ASP A 480 10.63 39.12 49.11
C ASP A 480 9.20 39.15 48.55
N GLY A 481 8.99 39.91 47.47
CA GLY A 481 7.72 39.98 46.78
C GLY A 481 7.37 38.65 46.13
N ALA A 482 8.35 37.99 45.51
CA ALA A 482 8.21 36.70 44.88
C ALA A 482 7.87 35.60 45.89
N ARG A 483 8.52 35.61 47.07
CA ARG A 483 8.20 34.71 48.19
C ARG A 483 6.76 34.90 48.67
N GLY A 484 6.30 36.16 48.78
CA GLY A 484 4.91 36.45 49.14
C GLY A 484 3.88 35.95 48.13
N VAL A 485 4.20 35.99 46.83
CA VAL A 485 3.35 35.38 45.79
C VAL A 485 3.40 33.85 45.85
N ALA A 486 4.59 33.28 46.01
CA ALA A 486 4.77 31.83 46.12
C ALA A 486 3.96 31.26 47.29
N GLU A 487 3.99 31.88 48.47
CA GLU A 487 3.21 31.41 49.62
C GLU A 487 1.69 31.48 49.38
N LYS A 488 1.21 32.51 48.66
CA LYS A 488 -0.20 32.59 48.27
C LYS A 488 -0.59 31.47 47.33
N VAL A 489 0.22 31.21 46.31
CA VAL A 489 -0.02 30.11 45.36
C VAL A 489 0.00 28.77 46.09
N ARG A 490 1.00 28.53 46.95
CA ARG A 490 1.11 27.31 47.76
C ARG A 490 -0.14 27.06 48.60
N ALA A 491 -0.54 28.06 49.40
CA ALA A 491 -1.72 27.96 50.26
C ALA A 491 -3.01 27.76 49.44
N ALA A 492 -3.14 28.43 48.30
CA ALA A 492 -4.30 28.29 47.43
C ALA A 492 -4.39 26.92 46.76
N VAL A 493 -3.26 26.28 46.41
CA VAL A 493 -3.24 24.91 45.89
C VAL A 493 -3.71 23.91 46.96
N GLU A 494 -3.23 24.07 48.20
CA GLU A 494 -3.66 23.24 49.33
C GLU A 494 -5.16 23.40 49.63
N GLU A 495 -5.65 24.64 49.67
CA GLU A 495 -7.08 24.94 49.84
C GLU A 495 -7.93 24.36 48.71
N ALA A 496 -7.46 24.47 47.47
CA ALA A 496 -8.16 23.94 46.31
C ALA A 496 -8.27 22.41 46.35
N GLY A 497 -7.21 21.71 46.80
CA GLY A 497 -7.24 20.27 47.05
C GLY A 497 -8.35 19.87 48.03
N VAL A 498 -8.47 20.60 49.14
CA VAL A 498 -9.56 20.38 50.11
C VAL A 498 -10.92 20.66 49.48
N GLY A 499 -11.05 21.75 48.72
CA GLY A 499 -12.28 22.12 48.00
C GLY A 499 -12.72 21.09 46.96
N MET A 500 -11.78 20.36 46.36
CA MET A 500 -12.04 19.24 45.45
C MET A 500 -12.43 17.94 46.17
N GLY A 501 -12.41 17.91 47.50
CA GLY A 501 -12.78 16.76 48.32
C GLY A 501 -11.61 15.84 48.68
N TYR A 502 -10.34 16.25 48.44
CA TYR A 502 -9.18 15.51 48.94
C TYR A 502 -8.97 15.79 50.44
N PRO A 503 -8.47 14.81 51.22
CA PRO A 503 -8.05 15.06 52.59
C PRO A 503 -6.97 16.15 52.66
N ALA A 504 -6.96 16.93 53.74
CA ALA A 504 -5.94 17.95 53.96
C ALA A 504 -4.52 17.35 53.89
N GLY A 505 -3.61 18.06 53.21
CA GLY A 505 -2.22 17.63 53.01
C GLY A 505 -2.01 16.59 51.89
N VAL A 506 -3.04 16.19 51.15
CA VAL A 506 -2.90 15.25 50.01
C VAL A 506 -2.48 15.95 48.72
N VAL A 507 -3.03 17.14 48.47
CA VAL A 507 -2.67 17.98 47.32
C VAL A 507 -1.97 19.21 47.87
N THR A 508 -0.65 19.22 47.80
CA THR A 508 0.19 20.35 48.22
C THR A 508 1.24 20.64 47.14
N ALA A 509 1.90 21.78 47.23
CA ALA A 509 2.97 22.14 46.32
C ALA A 509 4.20 22.59 47.09
N SER A 510 5.38 22.23 46.58
CA SER A 510 6.63 22.84 46.97
C SER A 510 7.02 23.88 45.93
N ILE A 511 7.60 25.01 46.35
CA ILE A 511 7.96 26.10 45.43
C ILE A 511 9.37 26.61 45.74
N GLY A 512 10.21 26.65 44.72
CA GLY A 512 11.50 27.33 44.74
C GLY A 512 11.41 28.72 44.15
N VAL A 513 12.03 29.70 44.78
CA VAL A 513 12.06 31.10 44.32
C VAL A 513 13.49 31.53 44.04
N ALA A 514 13.73 32.10 42.87
CA ALA A 514 15.01 32.74 42.55
C ALA A 514 14.79 34.13 41.94
N GLU A 515 15.55 35.10 42.44
CA GLU A 515 15.63 36.45 41.85
C GLU A 515 16.81 36.55 40.90
N TYR A 516 16.56 37.15 39.73
CA TYR A 516 17.56 37.56 38.77
C TYR A 516 17.69 39.08 38.74
N GLY A 517 18.92 39.55 38.83
CA GLY A 517 19.26 40.98 38.82
C GLY A 517 20.57 41.24 38.06
N PRO A 518 20.90 42.51 37.79
CA PRO A 518 22.04 42.89 36.95
C PRO A 518 23.41 42.41 37.47
N ASP A 519 23.51 42.11 38.77
CA ASP A 519 24.74 41.64 39.43
C ASP A 519 24.90 40.10 39.45
N LYS A 520 23.85 39.34 39.10
CA LYS A 520 23.88 37.86 39.05
C LYS A 520 24.07 37.38 37.61
N LYS A 521 25.34 37.24 37.18
CA LYS A 521 25.69 36.99 35.76
C LYS A 521 25.92 35.52 35.38
N ASP A 522 26.19 34.64 36.34
CA ASP A 522 26.80 33.33 36.04
C ASP A 522 25.86 32.13 36.17
N GLU A 523 24.67 32.28 36.76
CA GLU A 523 23.73 31.17 36.98
C GLU A 523 22.38 31.42 36.28
N ASP A 524 21.88 30.40 35.60
CA ASP A 524 20.54 30.40 35.02
C ASP A 524 19.49 30.46 36.14
N VAL A 525 18.63 31.49 36.09
CA VAL A 525 17.59 31.73 37.11
C VAL A 525 16.64 30.54 37.28
N LEU A 526 16.38 29.77 36.22
CA LEU A 526 15.57 28.55 36.31
C LEU A 526 16.27 27.48 37.14
N VAL A 527 17.58 27.31 36.96
CA VAL A 527 18.40 26.35 37.73
C VAL A 527 18.48 26.75 39.19
N ALA A 528 18.61 28.06 39.47
CA ALA A 528 18.57 28.58 40.84
C ALA A 528 17.21 28.33 41.52
N ALA A 529 16.10 28.51 40.78
CA ALA A 529 14.75 28.26 41.28
C ALA A 529 14.49 26.77 41.51
N ASP A 530 14.94 25.90 40.60
CA ASP A 530 14.84 24.44 40.74
C ASP A 530 15.65 23.92 41.95
N ARG A 531 16.86 24.45 42.18
CA ARG A 531 17.63 24.12 43.39
C ARG A 531 16.89 24.55 44.66
N ALA A 532 16.25 25.72 44.66
CA ALA A 532 15.43 26.16 45.79
C ALA A 532 14.21 25.24 45.98
N LEU A 533 13.57 24.79 44.90
CA LEU A 533 12.47 23.83 44.95
C LEU A 533 12.91 22.50 45.57
N TYR A 534 14.09 22.00 45.20
CA TYR A 534 14.67 20.81 45.80
C TYR A 534 14.85 20.97 47.32
N ARG A 535 15.27 22.15 47.80
CA ARG A 535 15.37 22.45 49.24
C ARG A 535 14.00 22.44 49.91
N ALA A 536 12.99 23.05 49.30
CA ALA A 536 11.61 23.01 49.81
C ALA A 536 11.10 21.56 49.94
N LYS A 537 11.36 20.71 48.95
CA LYS A 537 11.01 19.28 49.02
C LYS A 537 11.77 18.53 50.11
N ALA A 538 13.06 18.81 50.28
CA ALA A 538 13.91 18.15 51.27
C ALA A 538 13.55 18.53 52.72
N ALA A 539 13.15 19.78 52.96
CA ALA A 539 12.83 20.29 54.29
C ALA A 539 11.38 19.98 54.74
N GLY A 540 10.67 19.08 54.07
CA GLY A 540 9.35 18.60 54.50
C GLY A 540 8.21 18.76 53.50
N ARG A 541 8.46 19.33 52.32
CA ARG A 541 7.43 19.64 51.29
C ARG A 541 6.39 20.67 51.78
N ASN A 542 5.42 21.00 50.94
CA ASN A 542 4.39 22.00 51.21
C ASN A 542 4.95 23.33 51.77
N GLN A 543 6.00 23.85 51.15
CA GLN A 543 6.65 25.09 51.58
C GLN A 543 7.37 25.81 50.45
N VAL A 544 7.76 27.05 50.73
CA VAL A 544 8.55 27.89 49.83
C VAL A 544 9.98 27.99 50.34
N ALA A 545 10.96 27.80 49.46
CA ALA A 545 12.36 28.11 49.74
C ALA A 545 12.91 29.08 48.70
N THR A 546 13.86 29.93 49.10
CA THR A 546 14.49 30.91 48.20
C THR A 546 15.90 30.48 47.81
N SER A 547 16.44 31.01 46.71
CA SER A 547 17.81 30.71 46.25
C SER A 547 18.90 31.16 47.24
N GLU A 548 18.60 32.16 48.08
CA GLU A 548 19.55 32.87 48.96
C GLU A 548 19.65 32.33 50.40
N GLU A 549 18.81 31.36 50.80
CA GLU A 549 18.80 30.74 52.14
C GLU A 549 19.99 29.77 52.38
N GLU A 550 21.20 30.13 51.98
CA GLU A 550 22.42 29.45 52.43
C GLU A 550 22.82 29.94 53.84
N GLN A 551 22.79 28.99 54.78
CA GLN A 551 23.25 29.06 56.18
C GLN A 551 22.32 29.74 57.20
N ALA A 552 21.46 28.93 57.82
CA ALA A 552 21.12 29.10 59.22
C ALA A 552 21.11 27.73 59.92
N THR A 553 22.19 27.50 60.69
CA THR A 553 22.50 26.39 61.62
C THR A 553 22.85 25.02 61.06
#